data_AF-A0A7Z7JF27-F1
#
_entry.id   AF-A0A7Z7JF27-F1
#
_cell.length_a   1.000
_cell.length_b   1.000
_cell.length_c   1.000
_cell.angle_alpha   90.00
_cell.angle_beta   90.00
_cell.angle_gamma   90.00
#
_symmetry.space_group_name_H-M   'P 1'
#
loop_
_entity.id
_entity.type
_entity.pdbx_description
1 polymer ?
#
loop_
_entity_poly.entity_id
_entity_poly.type
_entity_poly.pdbx_seq_one_letter_code
_entity_poly.pdbx_strand_id
1 'polypeptide(L)'
;MELFGVPLPALLSQLLLGLVNGSFYAILSLGLAVIFGLLNVINFAHGALFMLGAVLAWMGLNYLGINYWVMLLLAPLAAGALGVVLERTMLRHLYRFDHLYGLLLTLGICLLIEGLLRSVYGVSGLPYPTPDALTGVSQLGFMVLPNYRAWVVVASLAVCFATWFMIEKTRLGAYLRAGTENPRMVEAFGVNVPLLVTLTYAFGVGLAALAGVLAAPVMQVSPLMGQNLIITVFAVVVIGGMGSILGSIFTGLGLGVFEGITKVYYPEASATVVFVAMVCVLLVRPAGLFGKEK
;
A
#
# COMPACT_ATOMS: atom_id res chain seq x y z
N MET A 1 -30.27 5.01 -19.08
CA MET A 1 -30.01 6.44 -18.81
C MET A 1 -28.55 6.69 -19.11
N GLU A 2 -28.28 7.62 -20.02
CA GLU A 2 -26.92 8.07 -20.33
C GLU A 2 -26.63 9.30 -19.47
N LEU A 3 -25.47 9.32 -18.81
CA LEU A 3 -24.98 10.48 -18.06
C LEU A 3 -23.67 10.89 -18.74
N PHE A 4 -23.57 12.15 -19.19
CA PHE A 4 -22.40 12.66 -19.93
C PHE A 4 -21.99 11.84 -21.18
N GLY A 5 -22.97 11.30 -21.91
CA GLY A 5 -22.70 10.53 -23.15
C GLY A 5 -22.19 9.11 -22.92
N VAL A 6 -22.20 8.63 -21.67
CA VAL A 6 -21.76 7.27 -21.29
C VAL A 6 -22.93 6.54 -20.63
N PRO A 7 -23.15 5.24 -20.92
CA PRO A 7 -24.15 4.45 -20.22
C PRO A 7 -23.83 4.42 -18.71
N LEU A 8 -24.82 4.80 -17.88
CA LEU A 8 -24.69 4.84 -16.41
C LEU A 8 -24.05 3.56 -15.81
N PRO A 9 -24.40 2.33 -16.27
CA PRO A 9 -23.76 1.12 -15.79
C PRO A 9 -22.25 1.05 -16.04
N ALA A 10 -21.77 1.58 -17.17
CA ALA A 10 -20.35 1.59 -17.50
C ALA A 10 -19.58 2.60 -16.64
N LEU A 11 -20.15 3.80 -16.45
CA LEU A 11 -19.57 4.82 -15.56
C LEU A 11 -19.47 4.30 -14.12
N LEU A 12 -20.53 3.70 -13.58
CA LEU A 12 -20.53 3.14 -12.22
C LEU A 12 -19.53 1.97 -12.09
N SER A 13 -19.45 1.10 -13.10
CA SER A 13 -18.48 -0.01 -13.12
C SER A 13 -17.04 0.50 -13.09
N GLN A 14 -16.78 1.59 -13.81
CA GLN A 14 -15.45 2.18 -13.86
C GLN A 14 -15.10 2.98 -12.59
N LEU A 15 -16.09 3.64 -11.97
CA LEU A 15 -15.94 4.25 -10.65
C LEU A 15 -15.62 3.21 -9.58
N LEU A 16 -16.31 2.07 -9.61
CA LEU A 16 -16.02 0.94 -8.73
C LEU A 16 -14.60 0.41 -8.96
N LEU A 17 -14.18 0.24 -10.22
CA LEU A 17 -12.81 -0.16 -10.55
C LEU A 17 -11.79 0.84 -10.02
N GLY A 18 -12.05 2.13 -10.19
CA GLY A 18 -11.24 3.20 -9.62
C GLY A 18 -11.17 3.13 -8.10
N LEU A 19 -12.31 2.86 -7.43
CA LEU A 19 -12.36 2.70 -5.98
C LEU A 19 -11.56 1.48 -5.51
N VAL A 20 -11.62 0.36 -6.22
CA VAL A 20 -10.80 -0.84 -5.92
C VAL A 20 -9.31 -0.55 -6.05
N ASN A 21 -8.90 0.14 -7.11
CA ASN A 21 -7.51 0.59 -7.27
C ASN A 21 -7.12 1.58 -6.16
N GLY A 22 -8.01 2.53 -5.85
CA GLY A 22 -7.85 3.49 -4.77
C GLY A 22 -7.74 2.84 -3.39
N SER A 23 -8.41 1.70 -3.17
CA SER A 23 -8.27 0.87 -1.98
C SER A 23 -6.86 0.29 -1.85
N PHE A 24 -6.26 -0.20 -2.94
CA PHE A 24 -4.86 -0.64 -2.93
C PHE A 24 -3.90 0.52 -2.69
N TYR A 25 -4.12 1.66 -3.36
CA TYR A 25 -3.35 2.87 -3.12
C TYR A 25 -3.44 3.30 -1.65
N ALA A 26 -4.64 3.30 -1.07
CA ALA A 26 -4.84 3.72 0.31
C ALA A 26 -4.08 2.85 1.32
N ILE A 27 -4.14 1.51 1.22
CA ILE A 27 -3.41 0.63 2.15
C ILE A 27 -1.90 0.79 1.97
N LEU A 28 -1.41 0.84 0.73
CA LEU A 28 0.02 0.95 0.46
C LEU A 28 0.58 2.31 0.85
N SER A 29 -0.13 3.38 0.52
CA SER A 29 0.23 4.73 0.92
C SER A 29 0.15 4.91 2.43
N LEU A 30 -0.79 4.25 3.11
CA LEU A 30 -0.86 4.19 4.57
C LEU A 30 0.38 3.51 5.16
N GLY A 31 0.76 2.33 4.66
CA GLY A 31 1.98 1.63 5.09
C GLY A 31 3.24 2.49 4.89
N LEU A 32 3.36 3.13 3.72
CA LEU A 32 4.47 4.02 3.40
C LEU A 32 4.46 5.29 4.26
N ALA A 33 3.30 5.88 4.53
CA ALA A 33 3.15 7.07 5.36
C ALA A 33 3.49 6.80 6.83
N VAL A 34 3.17 5.61 7.34
CA VAL A 34 3.57 5.19 8.69
C VAL A 34 5.08 5.04 8.80
N ILE A 35 5.72 4.40 7.81
CA ILE A 35 7.18 4.25 7.77
C ILE A 35 7.86 5.62 7.63
N PHE A 36 7.43 6.42 6.65
CA PHE A 36 8.04 7.71 6.37
C PHE A 36 7.81 8.71 7.50
N GLY A 37 6.59 8.80 8.02
CA GLY A 37 6.24 9.76 9.07
C GLY A 37 7.04 9.59 10.36
N LEU A 38 7.65 8.41 10.56
CA LEU A 38 8.46 8.13 11.74
C LEU A 38 9.96 8.06 11.46
N LEU A 39 10.36 7.55 10.30
CA LEU A 39 11.77 7.32 9.99
C LEU A 39 12.36 8.39 9.06
N ASN A 40 11.51 9.20 8.41
CA ASN A 40 11.86 10.12 7.33
C ASN A 40 12.62 9.45 6.16
N VAL A 41 12.53 8.11 6.03
CA VAL A 41 13.18 7.35 4.95
C VAL A 41 12.16 6.98 3.89
N ILE A 42 12.48 7.31 2.63
CA ILE A 42 11.71 6.85 1.47
C ILE A 42 12.07 5.39 1.21
N ASN A 43 11.08 4.50 1.31
CA ASN A 43 11.27 3.06 1.17
C ASN A 43 10.75 2.55 -0.19
N PHE A 44 11.63 2.44 -1.19
CA PHE A 44 11.27 1.86 -2.49
C PHE A 44 11.05 0.35 -2.46
N ALA A 45 11.61 -0.35 -1.46
CA ALA A 45 11.38 -1.78 -1.27
C ALA A 45 9.92 -2.10 -0.91
N HIS A 46 9.12 -1.10 -0.53
CA HIS A 46 7.72 -1.30 -0.17
C HIS A 46 6.89 -1.93 -1.30
N GLY A 47 7.17 -1.56 -2.56
CA GLY A 47 6.56 -2.20 -3.73
C GLY A 47 6.97 -3.67 -3.89
N ALA A 48 8.24 -3.99 -3.67
CA ALA A 48 8.70 -5.37 -3.69
C ALA A 48 8.11 -6.20 -2.54
N LEU A 49 7.87 -5.60 -1.38
CA LEU A 49 7.26 -6.26 -0.23
C LEU A 49 5.76 -6.51 -0.43
N PHE A 50 5.06 -5.60 -1.13
CA PHE A 50 3.71 -5.83 -1.64
C PHE A 50 3.66 -7.05 -2.56
N MET A 51 4.54 -7.09 -3.57
CA MET A 51 4.67 -8.24 -4.47
C MET A 51 4.99 -9.52 -3.68
N LEU A 52 5.92 -9.46 -2.74
CA LEU A 52 6.31 -10.60 -1.92
C LEU A 52 5.11 -11.13 -1.11
N GLY A 53 4.25 -10.26 -0.57
CA GLY A 53 3.00 -10.68 0.09
C GLY A 53 2.06 -11.46 -0.84
N ALA A 54 1.88 -11.00 -2.08
CA ALA A 54 1.08 -11.69 -3.08
C ALA A 54 1.69 -13.05 -3.49
N VAL A 55 3.01 -13.10 -3.67
CA VAL A 55 3.73 -14.34 -3.97
C VAL A 55 3.69 -15.32 -2.80
N LEU A 56 3.85 -14.85 -1.56
CA LEU A 56 3.71 -15.69 -0.38
C LEU A 56 2.32 -16.31 -0.32
N ALA A 57 1.26 -15.52 -0.56
CA ALA A 57 -0.11 -16.05 -0.65
C ALA A 57 -0.23 -17.15 -1.70
N TRP A 58 0.31 -16.92 -2.90
CA TRP A 58 0.33 -17.92 -3.97
C TRP A 58 1.13 -19.17 -3.60
N MET A 59 2.31 -19.04 -2.99
CA MET A 59 3.12 -20.16 -2.52
C MET A 59 2.38 -20.98 -1.46
N GLY A 60 1.73 -20.32 -0.49
CA GLY A 60 0.98 -21.02 0.55
C GLY A 60 -0.22 -21.79 0.00
N LEU A 61 -0.89 -21.25 -1.02
CA LEU A 61 -1.97 -21.98 -1.69
C LEU A 61 -1.45 -23.17 -2.51
N ASN A 62 -0.42 -22.98 -3.34
CA ASN A 62 0.02 -23.99 -4.31
C ASN A 62 0.93 -25.06 -3.70
N TYR A 63 1.80 -24.71 -2.75
CA TYR A 63 2.74 -25.66 -2.14
C TYR A 63 2.23 -26.25 -0.83
N LEU A 64 1.51 -25.46 -0.03
CA LEU A 64 1.07 -25.88 1.30
C LEU A 64 -0.44 -26.16 1.38
N GLY A 65 -1.22 -25.85 0.35
CA GLY A 65 -2.68 -26.02 0.35
C GLY A 65 -3.40 -25.11 1.36
N ILE A 66 -2.76 -24.05 1.83
CA ILE A 66 -3.31 -23.14 2.85
C ILE A 66 -4.36 -22.23 2.19
N ASN A 67 -5.51 -22.08 2.85
CA ASN A 67 -6.59 -21.27 2.30
C ASN A 67 -6.24 -19.76 2.28
N TYR A 68 -6.99 -19.02 1.47
CA TYR A 68 -6.87 -17.57 1.36
C TYR A 68 -6.99 -16.82 2.68
N TRP A 69 -7.96 -17.17 3.53
CA TRP A 69 -8.22 -16.50 4.81
C TRP A 69 -7.06 -16.61 5.80
N VAL A 70 -6.39 -17.75 5.83
CA VAL A 70 -5.19 -17.96 6.63
C VAL A 70 -4.02 -17.19 6.03
N MET A 71 -3.85 -17.21 4.71
CA MET A 71 -2.79 -16.44 4.04
C MET A 71 -2.98 -14.92 4.15
N LEU A 72 -4.23 -14.45 4.28
CA LEU A 72 -4.55 -13.05 4.54
C LEU A 72 -3.93 -12.55 5.85
N LEU A 73 -3.73 -13.42 6.83
CA LEU A 73 -3.05 -13.10 8.09
C LEU A 73 -1.57 -13.54 8.09
N LEU A 74 -1.28 -14.73 7.57
CA LEU A 74 0.06 -15.32 7.62
C LEU A 74 1.06 -14.58 6.72
N ALA A 75 0.67 -14.16 5.52
CA ALA A 75 1.58 -13.48 4.61
C ALA A 75 2.02 -12.10 5.13
N PRO A 76 1.14 -11.24 5.69
CA PRO A 76 1.56 -10.02 6.38
C PRO A 76 2.51 -10.26 7.55
N LEU A 77 2.29 -11.33 8.34
CA LEU A 77 3.18 -11.67 9.45
C LEU A 77 4.55 -12.15 8.97
N ALA A 78 4.59 -12.99 7.94
CA ALA A 78 5.83 -13.46 7.33
C ALA A 78 6.62 -12.32 6.68
N ALA A 79 5.94 -11.46 5.91
CA ALA A 79 6.56 -10.28 5.32
C ALA A 79 7.00 -9.26 6.40
N GLY A 80 6.20 -9.07 7.45
CA GLY A 80 6.57 -8.24 8.59
C GLY A 80 7.81 -8.77 9.31
N ALA A 81 7.93 -10.08 9.49
CA ALA A 81 9.12 -10.73 10.03
C ALA A 81 10.35 -10.50 9.13
N LEU A 82 10.20 -10.63 7.81
CA LEU A 82 11.25 -10.23 6.87
C LEU A 82 11.59 -8.73 7.00
N GLY A 83 10.59 -7.88 7.20
CA GLY A 83 10.77 -6.46 7.49
C GLY A 83 11.62 -6.21 8.75
N VAL A 84 11.39 -6.98 9.83
CA VAL A 84 12.23 -6.93 11.05
C VAL A 84 13.67 -7.28 10.73
N VAL A 85 13.90 -8.33 9.93
CA VAL A 85 15.24 -8.75 9.53
C VAL A 85 15.93 -7.67 8.71
N LEU A 86 15.26 -7.14 7.67
CA LEU A 86 15.78 -6.08 6.80
C LEU A 86 16.08 -4.80 7.59
N GLU A 87 15.21 -4.43 8.54
CA GLU A 87 15.40 -3.26 9.37
C GLU A 87 16.64 -3.42 10.26
N ARG A 88 16.72 -4.49 11.03
CA ARG A 88 17.80 -4.70 12.00
C ARG A 88 19.17 -4.89 11.35
N THR A 89 19.21 -5.61 10.24
CA THR A 89 20.47 -5.99 9.59
C THR A 89 20.99 -4.91 8.65
N MET A 90 20.09 -4.20 7.95
CA MET A 90 20.49 -3.26 6.90
C MET A 90 20.10 -1.82 7.26
N LEU A 91 18.80 -1.52 7.33
CA LEU A 91 18.33 -0.12 7.42
C LEU A 91 18.78 0.60 8.69
N ARG A 92 18.82 -0.09 9.84
CA ARG A 92 19.20 0.51 11.12
C ARG A 92 20.61 1.11 11.09
N HIS A 93 21.52 0.53 10.31
CA HIS A 93 22.88 1.04 10.15
C HIS A 93 22.91 2.32 9.31
N LEU A 94 21.91 2.52 8.45
CA LEU A 94 21.84 3.64 7.53
C LEU A 94 21.08 4.85 8.09
N TYR A 95 20.32 4.71 9.18
CA TYR A 95 19.57 5.83 9.79
C TYR A 95 20.44 7.00 10.27
N ARG A 96 21.76 6.80 10.40
CA ARG A 96 22.72 7.85 10.78
C ARG A 96 23.28 8.62 9.58
N PHE A 97 23.07 8.11 8.38
CA PHE A 97 23.56 8.72 7.13
C PHE A 97 22.43 9.47 6.42
N ASP A 98 22.78 10.16 5.34
CA ASP A 98 21.81 10.86 4.50
C ASP A 98 20.70 9.90 4.01
N HIS A 99 19.47 10.40 3.93
CA HIS A 99 18.29 9.68 3.45
C HIS A 99 18.50 9.08 2.05
N LEU A 100 19.37 9.67 1.23
CA LEU A 100 19.79 9.13 -0.07
C LEU A 100 20.35 7.70 0.03
N TYR A 101 21.13 7.39 1.06
CA TYR A 101 21.68 6.04 1.26
C TYR A 101 20.57 5.03 1.57
N GLY A 102 19.58 5.43 2.36
CA GLY A 102 18.40 4.60 2.66
C GLY A 102 17.59 4.30 1.39
N LEU A 103 17.44 5.30 0.51
CA LEU A 103 16.78 5.12 -0.78
C LEU A 103 17.55 4.15 -1.68
N LEU A 104 18.87 4.32 -1.82
CA LEU A 104 19.72 3.41 -2.61
C LEU A 104 19.66 1.96 -2.09
N LEU A 105 19.70 1.78 -0.77
CA LEU A 105 19.57 0.45 -0.15
C LEU A 105 18.22 -0.18 -0.46
N THR A 106 17.12 0.56 -0.27
CA THR A 106 15.77 0.02 -0.49
C THR A 106 15.50 -0.26 -1.96
N LEU A 107 16.05 0.53 -2.88
CA LEU A 107 16.05 0.24 -4.31
C LEU A 107 16.84 -1.04 -4.62
N GLY A 108 18.03 -1.22 -4.04
CA GLY A 108 18.83 -2.44 -4.18
C GLY A 108 18.09 -3.69 -3.68
N ILE A 109 17.45 -3.59 -2.51
CA ILE A 109 16.60 -4.67 -1.95
C ILE A 109 15.42 -4.96 -2.89
N CYS A 110 14.77 -3.93 -3.43
CA CYS A 110 13.67 -4.08 -4.39
C CYS A 110 14.13 -4.90 -5.60
N LEU A 111 15.23 -4.50 -6.24
CA LEU A 111 15.80 -5.19 -7.41
C LEU A 111 16.24 -6.62 -7.10
N LEU A 112 16.78 -6.87 -5.91
CA LEU A 112 17.20 -8.20 -5.47
C LEU A 112 15.99 -9.13 -5.32
N ILE A 113 14.95 -8.70 -4.60
CA ILE A 113 13.74 -9.50 -4.39
C ILE A 113 13.04 -9.75 -5.73
N GLU A 114 12.89 -8.73 -6.56
CA GLU A 114 12.30 -8.84 -7.89
C GLU A 114 13.11 -9.79 -8.79
N GLY A 115 14.42 -9.61 -8.85
CA GLY A 115 15.31 -10.44 -9.66
C GLY A 115 15.28 -11.91 -9.25
N LEU A 116 15.26 -12.20 -7.93
CA LEU A 116 15.10 -13.56 -7.42
C LEU A 116 13.77 -14.17 -7.83
N LEU A 117 12.66 -13.47 -7.60
CA LEU A 117 11.33 -13.99 -7.93
C LEU A 117 11.15 -14.18 -9.44
N ARG A 118 11.67 -13.26 -10.25
CA ARG A 118 11.69 -13.37 -11.70
C ARG A 118 12.54 -14.56 -12.18
N SER A 119 13.66 -14.83 -11.52
CA SER A 119 14.50 -15.99 -11.85
C SER A 119 13.85 -17.33 -11.50
N VAL A 120 13.09 -17.39 -10.40
CA VAL A 120 12.47 -18.64 -9.93
C VAL A 120 11.13 -18.90 -10.62
N TYR A 121 10.28 -17.87 -10.77
CA TYR A 121 8.89 -18.00 -11.25
C TYR A 121 8.67 -17.44 -12.67
N GLY A 122 9.67 -16.80 -13.26
CA GLY A 122 9.52 -16.10 -14.53
C GLY A 122 8.74 -14.79 -14.39
N VAL A 123 8.34 -14.22 -15.53
CA VAL A 123 7.51 -12.99 -15.59
C VAL A 123 6.03 -13.29 -15.88
N SER A 124 5.72 -14.55 -16.18
CA SER A 124 4.36 -15.01 -16.44
C SER A 124 3.51 -14.81 -15.19
N GLY A 125 2.30 -14.28 -15.37
CA GLY A 125 1.36 -14.13 -14.25
C GLY A 125 1.03 -15.49 -13.65
N LEU A 126 1.22 -15.61 -12.34
CA LEU A 126 0.83 -16.75 -11.53
C LEU A 126 -0.64 -16.56 -11.13
N PRO A 127 -1.57 -17.35 -11.67
CA PRO A 127 -2.99 -17.18 -11.38
C PRO A 127 -3.25 -17.55 -9.91
N TYR A 128 -4.09 -16.74 -9.27
CA TYR A 128 -4.55 -16.99 -7.92
C TYR A 128 -6.08 -16.96 -7.92
N PRO A 129 -6.77 -18.09 -7.66
CA PRO A 129 -8.21 -18.16 -7.73
C PRO A 129 -8.88 -17.33 -6.63
N THR A 130 -10.03 -16.75 -6.94
CA THR A 130 -10.88 -16.12 -5.92
C THR A 130 -11.43 -17.17 -4.95
N PRO A 131 -11.51 -16.88 -3.63
CA PRO A 131 -12.04 -17.84 -2.65
C PRO A 131 -13.50 -18.18 -2.92
N ASP A 132 -13.91 -19.44 -2.72
CA ASP A 132 -15.26 -19.95 -3.02
C ASP A 132 -16.37 -19.10 -2.41
N ALA A 133 -16.20 -18.64 -1.16
CA ALA A 133 -17.17 -17.79 -0.45
C ALA A 133 -17.38 -16.40 -1.10
N LEU A 134 -16.45 -15.96 -1.95
CA LEU A 134 -16.45 -14.67 -2.64
C LEU A 134 -16.57 -14.82 -4.16
N THR A 135 -16.81 -16.04 -4.64
CA THR A 135 -17.08 -16.29 -6.05
C THR A 135 -18.43 -15.70 -6.45
N GLY A 136 -18.54 -15.31 -7.71
CA GLY A 136 -19.77 -14.78 -8.26
C GLY A 136 -19.89 -13.25 -8.21
N VAL A 137 -21.07 -12.81 -8.64
CA VAL A 137 -21.33 -11.43 -9.02
C VAL A 137 -22.73 -11.05 -8.56
N SER A 138 -22.84 -9.92 -7.88
CA SER A 138 -24.13 -9.32 -7.52
C SER A 138 -24.61 -8.39 -8.62
N GLN A 139 -25.78 -8.67 -9.18
CA GLN A 139 -26.44 -7.79 -10.15
C GLN A 139 -27.26 -6.76 -9.38
N LEU A 140 -26.75 -5.53 -9.23
CA LEU A 140 -27.46 -4.45 -8.54
C LEU A 140 -28.50 -3.75 -9.44
N GLY A 141 -28.87 -4.32 -10.59
CA GLY A 141 -29.80 -3.73 -11.57
C GLY A 141 -29.20 -2.56 -12.37
N PHE A 142 -28.40 -1.70 -11.74
CA PHE A 142 -27.67 -0.60 -12.36
C PHE A 142 -26.20 -0.91 -12.67
N MET A 143 -25.63 -1.96 -12.07
CA MET A 143 -24.24 -2.37 -12.23
C MET A 143 -24.05 -3.84 -11.85
N VAL A 144 -23.08 -4.48 -12.48
CA VAL A 144 -22.63 -5.84 -12.19
C VAL A 144 -21.40 -5.74 -11.28
N LEU A 145 -21.55 -6.13 -10.01
CA LEU A 145 -20.51 -5.99 -8.97
C LEU A 145 -19.90 -7.36 -8.63
N PRO A 146 -18.62 -7.61 -8.98
CA PRO A 146 -17.93 -8.81 -8.51
C PRO A 146 -17.80 -8.80 -6.98
N ASN A 147 -18.25 -9.87 -6.31
CA ASN A 147 -18.29 -9.93 -4.85
C ASN A 147 -16.90 -9.76 -4.22
N TYR A 148 -15.87 -10.34 -4.84
CA TYR A 148 -14.49 -10.19 -4.40
C TYR A 148 -14.00 -8.73 -4.43
N ARG A 149 -14.41 -7.92 -5.42
CA ARG A 149 -14.02 -6.50 -5.50
C ARG A 149 -14.68 -5.67 -4.40
N ALA A 150 -15.94 -5.96 -4.09
CA ALA A 150 -16.63 -5.35 -2.95
C ALA A 150 -15.92 -5.69 -1.62
N TRP A 151 -15.54 -6.96 -1.45
CA TRP A 151 -14.76 -7.42 -0.31
C TRP A 151 -13.43 -6.65 -0.17
N VAL A 152 -12.67 -6.49 -1.26
CA VAL A 152 -11.41 -5.73 -1.23
C VAL A 152 -11.61 -4.31 -0.72
N VAL A 153 -12.65 -3.61 -1.18
CA VAL A 153 -12.95 -2.25 -0.72
C VAL A 153 -13.30 -2.22 0.77
N VAL A 154 -14.16 -3.13 1.22
CA VAL A 154 -14.57 -3.20 2.64
C VAL A 154 -13.37 -3.56 3.52
N ALA A 155 -12.58 -4.56 3.14
CA ALA A 155 -11.39 -4.98 3.86
C ALA A 155 -10.34 -3.86 3.91
N SER A 156 -10.11 -3.14 2.80
CA SER A 156 -9.17 -2.02 2.78
C SER A 156 -9.60 -0.90 3.72
N LEU A 157 -10.88 -0.50 3.67
CA LEU A 157 -11.41 0.56 4.50
C LEU A 157 -11.36 0.16 5.97
N ALA A 158 -11.67 -1.10 6.30
CA ALA A 158 -11.54 -1.63 7.65
C ALA A 158 -10.09 -1.57 8.16
N VAL A 159 -9.12 -2.01 7.36
CA VAL A 159 -7.69 -1.97 7.72
C VAL A 159 -7.19 -0.53 7.85
N CYS A 160 -7.56 0.35 6.91
CA CYS A 160 -7.22 1.77 6.96
C CYS A 160 -7.78 2.45 8.22
N PHE A 161 -9.06 2.20 8.53
CA PHE A 161 -9.70 2.73 9.72
C PHE A 161 -9.08 2.16 11.00
N ALA A 162 -8.86 0.85 11.08
CA ALA A 162 -8.23 0.21 12.23
C ALA A 162 -6.82 0.74 12.48
N THR A 163 -6.03 0.90 11.43
CA THR A 163 -4.67 1.46 11.52
C THR A 163 -4.69 2.93 11.94
N TRP A 164 -5.57 3.74 11.35
CA TRP A 164 -5.75 5.14 11.74
C TRP A 164 -6.17 5.24 13.21
N PHE A 165 -7.16 4.45 13.65
CA PHE A 165 -7.60 4.43 15.03
C PHE A 165 -6.47 4.01 15.97
N MET A 166 -5.72 2.98 15.61
CA MET A 166 -4.57 2.50 16.38
C MET A 166 -3.50 3.59 16.53
N ILE A 167 -3.14 4.30 15.47
CA ILE A 167 -2.05 5.28 15.52
C ILE A 167 -2.52 6.65 16.03
N GLU A 168 -3.77 7.05 15.79
CA GLU A 168 -4.23 8.39 16.17
C GLU A 168 -4.85 8.43 17.56
N LYS A 169 -5.53 7.35 17.98
CA LYS A 169 -6.33 7.33 19.21
C LYS A 169 -5.72 6.51 20.35
N THR A 170 -4.69 5.70 20.12
CA THR A 170 -4.09 4.86 21.17
C THR A 170 -2.76 5.38 21.69
N ARG A 171 -2.32 4.85 22.83
CA ARG A 171 -1.02 5.14 23.45
C ARG A 171 0.16 4.78 22.56
N LEU A 172 0.03 3.74 21.73
CA LEU A 172 1.08 3.34 20.77
C LEU A 172 1.42 4.51 19.84
N GLY A 173 0.40 5.15 19.29
CA GLY A 173 0.53 6.36 18.49
C GLY A 173 1.23 7.52 19.18
N ALA A 174 0.88 7.75 20.45
CA ALA A 174 1.51 8.78 21.27
C ALA A 174 3.01 8.50 21.49
N TYR A 175 3.37 7.24 21.80
CA TYR A 175 4.78 6.83 21.91
C TYR A 175 5.54 6.94 20.60
N LEU A 176 4.89 6.62 19.47
CA LEU A 176 5.50 6.75 18.15
C LEU A 176 5.84 8.21 17.84
N ARG A 177 4.88 9.12 18.01
CA ARG A 177 5.11 10.56 17.81
C ARG A 177 6.17 11.11 18.77
N ALA A 178 6.07 10.80 20.05
CA ALA A 178 7.06 11.23 21.05
C ALA A 178 8.46 10.67 20.73
N GLY A 179 8.54 9.42 20.27
CA GLY A 179 9.79 8.75 19.90
C GLY A 179 10.46 9.39 18.69
N THR A 180 9.70 10.04 17.81
CA THR A 180 10.25 10.80 16.67
C THR A 180 10.68 12.21 17.03
N GLU A 181 10.03 12.84 18.01
CA GLU A 181 10.39 14.20 18.44
C GLU A 181 11.60 14.20 19.37
N ASN A 182 11.62 13.32 20.37
CA ASN A 182 12.72 13.20 21.31
C ASN A 182 12.93 11.75 21.77
N PRO A 183 13.66 10.94 20.97
CA PRO A 183 13.95 9.54 21.29
C PRO A 183 14.54 9.36 22.70
N ARG A 184 15.48 10.23 23.09
CA ARG A 184 16.21 10.12 24.37
C ARG A 184 15.29 10.32 25.58
N MET A 185 14.35 11.25 25.49
CA MET A 185 13.37 11.46 26.56
C MET A 185 12.42 10.28 26.69
N VAL A 186 11.96 9.71 25.57
CA VAL A 186 11.09 8.54 25.56
C VAL A 186 11.79 7.31 26.13
N GLU A 187 13.08 7.13 25.84
CA GLU A 187 13.92 6.09 26.45
C GLU A 187 14.06 6.27 27.97
N ALA A 188 14.15 7.51 28.47
CA ALA A 188 14.20 7.78 29.91
C ALA A 188 12.90 7.39 30.66
N PHE A 189 11.76 7.32 29.96
CA PHE A 189 10.51 6.79 30.49
C PHE A 189 10.39 5.25 30.37
N GLY A 190 11.47 4.55 30.01
CA GLY A 190 11.53 3.09 29.94
C GLY A 190 10.96 2.49 28.64
N VAL A 191 10.69 3.31 27.62
CA VAL A 191 10.20 2.84 26.31
C VAL A 191 11.39 2.55 25.41
N ASN A 192 11.44 1.33 24.85
CA ASN A 192 12.49 0.93 23.92
C ASN A 192 12.22 1.49 22.51
N VAL A 193 12.76 2.67 22.20
CA VAL A 193 12.59 3.33 20.89
C VAL A 193 13.12 2.50 19.72
N PRO A 194 14.30 1.85 19.79
CA PRO A 194 14.74 0.95 18.73
C PRO A 194 13.73 -0.17 18.41
N LEU A 195 13.15 -0.80 19.44
CA LEU A 195 12.13 -1.83 19.24
C LEU A 195 10.87 -1.24 18.60
N LEU A 196 10.46 -0.04 19.03
CA LEU A 196 9.30 0.67 18.51
C LEU A 196 9.46 0.98 17.00
N VAL A 197 10.66 1.41 16.58
CA VAL A 197 11.02 1.62 15.18
C VAL A 197 10.94 0.32 14.38
N THR A 198 11.58 -0.75 14.87
CA THR A 198 11.55 -2.06 14.20
C THR A 198 10.11 -2.57 14.02
N LEU A 199 9.29 -2.50 15.08
CA LEU A 199 7.90 -2.96 15.03
C LEU A 199 7.06 -2.13 14.07
N THR A 200 7.32 -0.83 13.97
CA THR A 200 6.56 0.03 13.07
C THR A 200 6.96 -0.18 11.61
N TYR A 201 8.24 -0.39 11.34
CA TYR A 201 8.70 -0.81 10.02
C TYR A 201 8.06 -2.15 9.63
N ALA A 202 8.10 -3.14 10.51
CA ALA A 202 7.47 -4.45 10.29
C ALA A 202 5.96 -4.33 10.04
N PHE A 203 5.27 -3.47 10.78
CA PHE A 203 3.84 -3.21 10.60
C PHE A 203 3.54 -2.58 9.23
N GLY A 204 4.31 -1.56 8.82
CA GLY A 204 4.17 -0.97 7.48
C GLY A 204 4.39 -2.01 6.38
N VAL A 205 5.46 -2.81 6.49
CA VAL A 205 5.74 -3.92 5.55
C VAL A 205 4.60 -4.95 5.53
N GLY A 206 4.04 -5.27 6.71
CA GLY A 206 2.87 -6.14 6.83
C GLY A 206 1.64 -5.58 6.10
N LEU A 207 1.37 -4.27 6.21
CA LEU A 207 0.29 -3.62 5.47
C LEU A 207 0.49 -3.71 3.95
N ALA A 208 1.72 -3.51 3.46
CA ALA A 208 2.02 -3.68 2.04
C ALA A 208 1.80 -5.12 1.57
N ALA A 209 2.26 -6.10 2.35
CA ALA A 209 2.04 -7.50 2.03
C ALA A 209 0.54 -7.87 2.07
N LEU A 210 -0.23 -7.32 3.01
CA LEU A 210 -1.68 -7.49 3.09
C LEU A 210 -2.37 -6.97 1.83
N ALA A 211 -1.99 -5.77 1.36
CA ALA A 211 -2.48 -5.25 0.08
C ALA A 211 -2.12 -6.20 -1.07
N GLY A 212 -0.94 -6.82 -1.05
CA GLY A 212 -0.51 -7.83 -2.01
C GLY A 212 -1.42 -9.06 -2.03
N VAL A 213 -1.76 -9.60 -0.87
CA VAL A 213 -2.70 -10.74 -0.77
C VAL A 213 -4.08 -10.37 -1.32
N LEU A 214 -4.57 -9.17 -0.99
CA LEU A 214 -5.86 -8.68 -1.50
C LEU A 214 -5.83 -8.49 -3.04
N ALA A 215 -4.70 -8.08 -3.60
CA ALA A 215 -4.50 -7.84 -5.03
C ALA A 215 -4.33 -9.12 -5.85
N ALA A 216 -3.81 -10.21 -5.26
CA ALA A 216 -3.48 -11.45 -5.97
C ALA A 216 -4.63 -12.01 -6.83
N PRO A 217 -5.89 -12.10 -6.34
CA PRO A 217 -7.01 -12.59 -7.17
C PRO A 217 -7.53 -11.55 -8.19
N VAL A 218 -7.17 -10.26 -8.04
CA VAL A 218 -7.62 -9.19 -8.95
C VAL A 218 -6.70 -9.03 -10.14
N MET A 219 -5.38 -9.03 -9.91
CA MET A 219 -4.38 -8.63 -10.92
C MET A 219 -3.48 -9.76 -11.39
N GLN A 220 -3.68 -11.00 -10.91
CA GLN A 220 -2.73 -12.11 -11.02
C GLN A 220 -1.36 -11.77 -10.41
N VAL A 221 -0.67 -12.78 -9.88
CA VAL A 221 0.59 -12.56 -9.17
C VAL A 221 1.73 -12.52 -10.19
N SER A 222 2.32 -11.35 -10.44
CA SER A 222 3.52 -11.20 -11.28
C SER A 222 4.68 -10.55 -10.51
N PRO A 223 5.93 -10.99 -10.70
CA PRO A 223 7.09 -10.33 -10.09
C PRO A 223 7.30 -8.86 -10.47
N LEU A 224 6.62 -8.35 -11.50
CA LEU A 224 6.72 -6.95 -11.93
C LEU A 224 5.65 -6.04 -11.31
N MET A 225 4.71 -6.60 -10.54
CA MET A 225 3.56 -5.84 -10.04
C MET A 225 3.95 -4.75 -9.02
N GLY A 226 5.02 -4.98 -8.25
CA GLY A 226 5.47 -4.07 -7.20
C GLY A 226 6.03 -2.76 -7.74
N GLN A 227 6.84 -2.82 -8.80
CA GLN A 227 7.53 -1.66 -9.37
C GLN A 227 6.57 -0.66 -10.01
N ASN A 228 5.55 -1.15 -10.73
CA ASN A 228 4.55 -0.27 -11.34
C ASN A 228 3.72 0.47 -10.27
N LEU A 229 3.39 -0.23 -9.18
CA LEU A 229 2.51 0.30 -8.15
C LEU A 229 3.22 1.28 -7.21
N ILE A 230 4.51 1.06 -6.88
CA ILE A 230 5.24 1.91 -5.92
C ILE A 230 5.39 3.35 -6.39
N ILE A 231 5.56 3.58 -7.70
CA ILE A 231 5.70 4.93 -8.27
C ILE A 231 4.38 5.70 -8.08
N THR A 232 3.24 5.07 -8.37
CA THR A 232 1.91 5.66 -8.16
C THR A 232 1.63 5.90 -6.68
N VAL A 233 1.93 4.93 -5.82
CA VAL A 233 1.76 5.04 -4.36
C VAL A 233 2.63 6.14 -3.76
N PHE A 234 3.85 6.32 -4.27
CA PHE A 234 4.72 7.41 -3.85
C PHE A 234 4.10 8.78 -4.20
N ALA A 235 3.60 8.94 -5.44
CA ALA A 235 2.89 10.15 -5.84
C ALA A 235 1.67 10.42 -4.94
N VAL A 236 0.89 9.38 -4.61
CA VAL A 236 -0.26 9.46 -3.69
C VAL A 236 0.16 9.97 -2.30
N VAL A 237 1.27 9.45 -1.72
CA VAL A 237 1.75 9.90 -0.41
C VAL A 237 2.26 11.34 -0.45
N VAL A 238 2.97 11.72 -1.51
CA VAL A 238 3.45 13.09 -1.70
C VAL A 238 2.28 14.07 -1.81
N ILE A 239 1.23 13.73 -2.56
CA ILE A 239 -0.01 14.53 -2.66
C ILE A 239 -0.72 14.58 -1.30
N GLY A 240 -0.84 13.45 -0.61
CA GLY A 240 -1.49 13.37 0.70
C GLY A 240 -0.76 14.18 1.79
N GLY A 241 0.53 14.40 1.60
CA GLY A 241 1.43 15.03 2.56
C GLY A 241 2.20 13.95 3.33
N MET A 242 3.52 14.03 3.24
CA MET A 242 4.40 13.01 3.82
C MET A 242 4.22 12.94 5.34
N GLY A 243 3.94 11.74 5.86
CA GLY A 243 3.66 11.50 7.29
C GLY A 243 2.21 11.75 7.71
N SER A 244 1.32 12.17 6.82
CA SER A 244 -0.12 12.27 7.10
C SER A 244 -0.84 10.96 6.76
N ILE A 245 -1.21 10.20 7.80
CA ILE A 245 -1.94 8.92 7.67
C ILE A 245 -3.31 9.15 7.01
N LEU A 246 -4.09 10.10 7.53
CA LEU A 246 -5.40 10.42 6.95
C LEU A 246 -5.27 10.98 5.53
N GLY A 247 -4.29 11.86 5.29
CA GLY A 247 -4.06 12.41 3.96
C GLY A 247 -3.78 11.31 2.94
N SER A 248 -2.93 10.35 3.30
CA SER A 248 -2.59 9.21 2.43
C SER A 248 -3.81 8.34 2.08
N ILE A 249 -4.72 8.11 3.04
CA ILE A 249 -5.94 7.32 2.81
C ILE A 249 -6.90 8.07 1.87
N PHE A 250 -7.23 9.34 2.18
CA PHE A 250 -8.16 10.12 1.37
C PHE A 250 -7.62 10.37 -0.04
N THR A 251 -6.34 10.67 -0.16
CA THR A 251 -5.69 10.88 -1.45
C THR A 251 -5.62 9.59 -2.25
N GLY A 252 -5.32 8.44 -1.64
CA GLY A 252 -5.32 7.15 -2.34
C GLY A 252 -6.69 6.78 -2.90
N LEU A 253 -7.74 6.89 -2.07
CA LEU A 253 -9.11 6.64 -2.50
C LEU A 253 -9.57 7.66 -3.57
N GLY A 254 -9.30 8.94 -3.35
CA GLY A 254 -9.67 10.02 -4.27
C GLY A 254 -9.00 9.87 -5.63
N LEU A 255 -7.69 9.64 -5.66
CA LEU A 255 -6.95 9.44 -6.91
C LEU A 255 -7.38 8.18 -7.65
N GLY A 256 -7.74 7.10 -6.94
CA GLY A 256 -8.33 5.93 -7.56
C GLY A 256 -9.66 6.24 -8.26
N VAL A 257 -10.52 7.05 -7.64
CA VAL A 257 -11.78 7.51 -8.25
C VAL A 257 -11.50 8.41 -9.47
N PHE A 258 -10.55 9.34 -9.38
CA PHE A 258 -10.14 10.18 -10.52
C PHE A 258 -9.54 9.37 -11.68
N GLU A 259 -8.74 8.35 -11.37
CA GLU A 259 -8.22 7.39 -12.35
C GLU A 259 -9.40 6.64 -13.01
N GLY A 260 -10.37 6.17 -12.22
CA GLY A 260 -11.59 5.56 -12.71
C GLY A 260 -12.34 6.46 -13.70
N ILE A 261 -12.64 7.69 -13.31
CA ILE A 261 -13.34 8.65 -14.19
C ILE A 261 -12.55 8.89 -15.47
N THR A 262 -11.25 9.12 -15.36
CA THR A 262 -10.42 9.40 -16.54
C THR A 262 -10.41 8.22 -17.50
N LYS A 263 -10.41 7.00 -16.98
CA LYS A 263 -10.46 5.78 -17.80
C LYS A 263 -11.75 5.62 -18.61
N VAL A 264 -12.82 6.32 -18.26
CA VAL A 264 -14.04 6.38 -19.08
C VAL A 264 -13.86 7.29 -20.29
N TYR A 265 -13.24 8.45 -20.13
CA TYR A 265 -13.14 9.46 -21.17
C TYR A 265 -11.85 9.36 -22.00
N TYR A 266 -10.72 9.13 -21.34
CA TYR A 266 -9.37 9.05 -21.91
C TYR A 266 -8.54 7.95 -21.22
N PRO A 267 -8.71 6.67 -21.62
CA PRO A 267 -8.01 5.52 -21.02
C PRO A 267 -6.49 5.66 -20.99
N GLU A 268 -5.89 6.22 -22.05
CA GLU A 268 -4.44 6.40 -22.19
C GLU A 268 -3.87 7.38 -21.17
N ALA A 269 -4.67 8.36 -20.73
CA ALA A 269 -4.27 9.36 -19.75
C ALA A 269 -4.47 8.90 -18.30
N SER A 270 -5.17 7.78 -18.07
CA SER A 270 -5.58 7.30 -16.75
C SER A 270 -4.43 7.17 -15.76
N ALA A 271 -3.30 6.59 -16.19
CA ALA A 271 -2.11 6.45 -15.33
C ALA A 271 -1.40 7.80 -15.12
N THR A 272 -1.40 8.66 -16.13
CA THR A 272 -0.73 9.98 -16.13
C THR A 272 -1.44 10.98 -15.21
N VAL A 273 -2.76 10.86 -15.04
CA VAL A 273 -3.58 11.76 -14.21
C VAL A 273 -3.07 11.86 -12.78
N VAL A 274 -2.59 10.76 -12.19
CA VAL A 274 -2.03 10.76 -10.83
C VAL A 274 -0.81 11.69 -10.75
N PHE A 275 0.05 11.68 -11.75
CA PHE A 275 1.24 12.53 -11.80
C PHE A 275 0.90 13.99 -12.13
N VAL A 276 -0.08 14.24 -12.99
CA VAL A 276 -0.57 15.60 -13.24
C VAL A 276 -1.16 16.20 -11.96
N ALA A 277 -1.99 15.43 -11.24
CA ALA A 277 -2.54 15.83 -9.96
C ALA A 277 -1.42 16.12 -8.94
N MET A 278 -0.34 15.32 -8.94
CA MET A 278 0.85 15.57 -8.12
C MET A 278 1.48 16.93 -8.41
N VAL A 279 1.75 17.23 -9.69
CA VAL A 279 2.33 18.51 -10.10
C VAL A 279 1.42 19.67 -9.70
N CYS A 280 0.12 19.58 -9.97
CA CYS A 280 -0.84 20.62 -9.60
C CYS A 280 -0.89 20.86 -8.09
N VAL A 281 -0.92 19.79 -7.28
CA VAL A 281 -0.97 19.92 -5.82
C VAL A 281 0.32 20.50 -5.28
N LEU A 282 1.48 20.07 -5.74
CA LEU A 282 2.77 20.58 -5.25
C LEU A 282 3.02 22.04 -5.62
N LEU A 283 2.50 22.50 -6.76
CA LEU A 283 2.54 23.93 -7.13
C LEU A 283 1.72 24.81 -6.20
N VAL A 284 0.61 24.29 -5.66
CA VAL A 284 -0.30 25.03 -4.77
C VAL A 284 0.06 24.84 -3.29
N ARG A 285 0.48 23.63 -2.89
CA ARG A 285 0.85 23.24 -1.55
C ARG A 285 2.06 22.29 -1.57
N PRO A 286 3.30 22.79 -1.42
CA PRO A 286 4.51 21.98 -1.50
C PRO A 286 4.63 20.93 -0.38
N ALA A 287 3.94 21.12 0.76
CA ALA A 287 3.86 20.14 1.84
C ALA A 287 2.83 19.01 1.59
N GLY A 288 2.07 19.07 0.48
CA GLY A 288 0.92 18.21 0.21
C GLY A 288 -0.39 18.73 0.82
N LEU A 289 -1.51 18.08 0.52
CA LEU A 289 -2.85 18.52 0.91
C LEU A 289 -3.05 18.57 2.43
N PHE A 290 -2.49 17.59 3.14
CA PHE A 290 -2.62 17.41 4.59
C PHE A 290 -1.27 17.40 5.32
N GLY A 291 -0.20 17.87 4.67
CA GLY A 291 1.10 18.04 5.32
C GLY A 291 1.06 19.19 6.32
N LYS A 292 1.74 19.03 7.45
CA LYS A 292 1.98 20.14 8.39
C LYS A 292 3.23 20.87 7.94
N GLU A 293 3.10 22.16 7.62
CA GLU A 293 4.26 23.03 7.43
C GLU A 293 5.06 23.04 8.74
N LYS A 294 6.35 22.69 8.65
CA LYS A 294 7.32 22.90 9.71
C LYS A 294 8.11 24.16 9.40
#